data_AF-A0A1Q4YK88-F1
#
_entry.id   AF-A0A1Q4YK88-F1
#
_cell.length_a   1.000
_cell.length_b   1.000
_cell.length_c   1.000
_cell.angle_alpha   90.00
_cell.angle_beta   90.00
_cell.angle_gamma   90.00
#
_symmetry.space_group_name_H-M   'P 1'
#
loop_
_entity.id
_entity.type
_entity.pdbx_description
1 polymer ?
#
loop_
_entity_poly.entity_id
_entity_poly.type
_entity_poly.pdbx_seq_one_letter_code
_entity_poly.pdbx_strand_id
1 'polypeptide(L)'
;MNHHVKAAVRAQRLATVLSTTAQAYPRGHREGRALRAAARHLLGAGNALTASAVTGGPSRAADRTLLLARQSLDVDTRVDMAVIDHITAPVTGITPHLGTLASRQQDHARRQRWQRAQLLDLIPRLDDQDDEVATAAFVALIRLYRDRDRLVDDIHHGRTAQPTATFRTADGRRTGEHQPGTLAVFVGGRVIAELTVPLDITAGDIWQLIADTKPTTTEVSA
;
A
#
# COMPACT_ATOMS: atom_id res chain seq x y z
N MET A 1 -21.58 16.95 -15.66
CA MET A 1 -20.15 17.32 -15.66
C MET A 1 -19.35 16.24 -16.39
N ASN A 2 -18.60 16.58 -17.44
CA ASN A 2 -17.75 15.66 -18.21
C ASN A 2 -16.71 15.00 -17.27
N HIS A 3 -16.45 13.70 -17.43
CA HIS A 3 -15.45 12.95 -16.66
C HIS A 3 -14.06 13.58 -16.66
N HIS A 4 -13.62 14.17 -17.78
CA HIS A 4 -12.37 14.91 -17.87
C HIS A 4 -12.39 16.18 -17.01
N VAL A 5 -13.53 16.90 -16.96
CA VAL A 5 -13.69 18.07 -16.08
C VAL A 5 -13.68 17.66 -14.62
N LYS A 6 -14.35 16.54 -14.26
CA LYS A 6 -14.28 16.00 -12.90
C LYS A 6 -12.84 15.72 -12.48
N ALA A 7 -12.09 14.99 -13.32
CA ALA A 7 -10.70 14.69 -13.08
C ALA A 7 -9.82 15.95 -13.01
N ALA A 8 -10.07 16.96 -13.86
CA ALA A 8 -9.36 18.23 -13.82
C ALA A 8 -9.55 18.96 -12.49
N VAL A 9 -10.80 19.07 -12.02
CA VAL A 9 -11.14 19.69 -10.73
C VAL A 9 -10.49 18.94 -9.58
N ARG A 10 -10.56 17.61 -9.57
CA ARG A 10 -9.87 16.76 -8.58
C ARG A 10 -8.36 17.02 -8.57
N ALA A 11 -7.72 17.11 -9.73
CA ALA A 11 -6.30 17.40 -9.85
C ALA A 11 -5.92 18.76 -9.27
N GLN A 12 -6.71 19.80 -9.57
CA GLN A 12 -6.50 21.15 -9.05
C GLN A 12 -6.68 21.20 -7.53
N ARG A 13 -7.73 20.57 -6.99
CA ARG A 13 -7.98 20.51 -5.54
C ARG A 13 -6.87 19.76 -4.80
N LEU A 14 -6.44 18.60 -5.31
CA LEU A 14 -5.31 17.89 -4.71
C LEU A 14 -4.02 18.73 -4.78
N ALA A 15 -3.76 19.43 -5.89
CA ALA A 15 -2.59 20.32 -5.99
C ALA A 15 -2.59 21.41 -4.91
N THR A 16 -3.75 21.99 -4.60
CA THR A 16 -3.91 22.94 -3.50
C THR A 16 -3.59 22.29 -2.16
N VAL A 17 -4.13 21.11 -1.87
CA VAL A 17 -3.84 20.35 -0.64
C VAL A 17 -2.35 20.06 -0.48
N LEU A 18 -1.68 19.60 -1.54
CA LEU A 18 -0.24 19.32 -1.51
C LEU A 18 0.58 20.60 -1.33
N SER A 19 0.18 21.70 -1.97
CA SER A 19 0.85 23.00 -1.83
C SER A 19 0.78 23.52 -0.39
N THR A 20 -0.40 23.42 0.23
CA THR A 20 -0.61 23.81 1.64
C THR A 20 0.18 22.89 2.57
N THR A 21 0.16 21.57 2.33
CA THR A 21 0.93 20.59 3.12
C THR A 21 2.44 20.87 3.04
N ALA A 22 2.94 21.31 1.88
CA ALA A 22 4.34 21.66 1.70
C ALA A 22 4.79 22.89 2.51
N GLN A 23 3.86 23.73 3.00
CA GLN A 23 4.18 24.89 3.85
C GLN A 23 4.64 24.49 5.25
N ALA A 24 4.27 23.30 5.72
CA ALA A 24 4.74 22.74 6.98
C ALA A 24 6.24 22.40 6.96
N TYR A 25 6.87 22.38 5.78
CA TYR A 25 8.28 22.06 5.60
C TYR A 25 9.12 23.33 5.39
N PRO A 26 10.29 23.45 6.05
CA PRO A 26 11.25 24.50 5.79
C PRO A 26 11.62 24.61 4.30
N ARG A 27 12.04 25.81 3.86
CA ARG A 27 12.55 26.00 2.50
C ARG A 27 13.75 25.08 2.27
N GLY A 28 13.77 24.38 1.14
CA GLY A 28 14.85 23.45 0.77
C GLY A 28 14.66 21.99 1.23
N HIS A 29 13.76 21.71 2.19
CA HIS A 29 13.47 20.35 2.65
C HIS A 29 13.00 19.48 1.46
N ARG A 30 13.51 18.24 1.36
CA ARG A 30 13.31 17.37 0.19
C ARG A 30 11.83 17.07 -0.06
N GLU A 31 11.11 16.73 1.00
CA GLU A 31 9.68 16.39 1.07
C GLU A 31 8.83 17.61 0.68
N GLY A 32 9.15 18.78 1.24
CA GLY A 32 8.48 20.02 0.84
C GLY A 32 8.72 20.38 -0.63
N ARG A 33 9.90 20.09 -1.19
CA ARG A 33 10.17 20.28 -2.63
C ARG A 33 9.40 19.27 -3.49
N ALA A 34 9.36 18.01 -3.06
CA ALA A 34 8.60 16.94 -3.69
C ALA A 34 7.09 17.26 -3.76
N LEU A 35 6.48 17.67 -2.64
CA LEU A 35 5.07 18.07 -2.59
C LEU A 35 4.75 19.25 -3.50
N ARG A 36 5.61 20.28 -3.55
CA ARG A 36 5.45 21.43 -4.47
C ARG A 36 5.62 21.02 -5.93
N ALA A 37 6.54 20.10 -6.23
CA ALA A 37 6.72 19.57 -7.58
C ALA A 37 5.48 18.78 -8.03
N ALA A 38 4.99 17.86 -7.19
CA ALA A 38 3.77 17.11 -7.42
C ALA A 38 2.57 18.03 -7.65
N ALA A 39 2.38 19.06 -6.81
CA ALA A 39 1.31 20.04 -6.97
C ALA A 39 1.37 20.76 -8.34
N ARG A 40 2.56 21.21 -8.77
CA ARG A 40 2.73 21.85 -10.10
C ARG A 40 2.38 20.89 -11.23
N HIS A 41 2.78 19.62 -11.14
CA HIS A 41 2.44 18.62 -12.15
C HIS A 41 0.94 18.32 -12.18
N LEU A 42 0.28 18.27 -11.03
CA LEU A 42 -1.19 18.11 -10.93
C LEU A 42 -1.96 19.30 -11.52
N LEU A 43 -1.49 20.53 -11.33
CA LEU A 43 -2.06 21.71 -12.02
C LEU A 43 -1.91 21.58 -13.54
N GLY A 44 -0.75 21.13 -14.01
CA GLY A 44 -0.52 20.84 -15.43
C GLY A 44 -1.46 19.76 -15.97
N ALA A 45 -1.67 18.69 -15.20
CA ALA A 45 -2.62 17.63 -15.54
C ALA A 45 -4.06 18.15 -15.61
N GLY A 46 -4.47 18.98 -14.65
CA GLY A 46 -5.79 19.62 -14.66
C GLY A 46 -6.04 20.44 -15.92
N ASN A 47 -5.06 21.26 -16.33
CA ASN A 47 -5.16 22.05 -17.56
C ASN A 47 -5.26 21.17 -18.82
N ALA A 48 -4.46 20.10 -18.89
CA ALA A 48 -4.50 19.16 -20.00
C ALA A 48 -5.84 18.40 -20.08
N LEU A 49 -6.40 18.02 -18.93
CA LEU A 49 -7.71 17.36 -18.83
C LEU A 49 -8.86 18.30 -19.25
N THR A 50 -8.83 19.56 -18.83
CA THR A 50 -9.81 20.57 -19.26
C THR A 50 -9.78 20.77 -20.77
N ALA A 51 -8.58 20.87 -21.38
CA ALA A 51 -8.46 20.94 -22.83
C ALA A 51 -9.02 19.69 -23.53
N SER A 52 -8.79 18.52 -22.94
CA SER A 52 -9.25 17.23 -23.49
C SER A 52 -10.76 17.03 -23.36
N ALA A 53 -11.39 17.68 -22.36
CA ALA A 53 -12.84 17.71 -22.23
C ALA A 53 -13.54 18.37 -23.43
N VAL A 54 -12.85 19.29 -24.12
CA VAL A 54 -13.35 19.97 -25.32
C VAL A 54 -13.13 19.12 -26.58
N THR A 55 -11.98 18.44 -26.67
CA THR A 55 -11.62 17.64 -27.86
C THR A 55 -12.15 16.21 -27.84
N GLY A 56 -12.62 15.72 -26.69
CA GLY A 56 -13.26 14.41 -26.53
C GLY A 56 -12.32 13.20 -26.60
N GLY A 57 -11.00 13.41 -26.56
CA GLY A 57 -9.99 12.36 -26.72
C GLY A 57 -9.11 12.13 -25.48
N PRO A 58 -8.41 10.99 -25.40
CA PRO A 58 -7.44 10.72 -24.35
C PRO A 58 -6.26 11.71 -24.39
N SER A 59 -5.73 12.05 -23.22
CA SER A 59 -4.74 13.12 -23.06
C SER A 59 -3.36 12.60 -22.69
N ARG A 60 -2.51 12.36 -23.68
CA ARG A 60 -1.09 11.98 -23.44
C ARG A 60 -0.36 13.01 -22.56
N ALA A 61 -0.75 14.28 -22.67
CA ALA A 61 -0.20 15.35 -21.83
C ALA A 61 -0.65 15.22 -20.36
N ALA A 62 -1.92 14.88 -20.10
CA ALA A 62 -2.40 14.60 -18.76
C ALA A 62 -1.71 13.35 -18.18
N ASP A 63 -1.61 12.26 -18.94
CA ASP A 63 -0.97 11.03 -18.48
C ASP A 63 0.49 11.27 -18.10
N ARG A 64 1.24 12.00 -18.94
CA ARG A 64 2.64 12.38 -18.65
C ARG A 64 2.76 13.23 -17.39
N THR A 65 1.88 14.21 -17.20
CA THR A 65 1.94 15.09 -16.04
C THR A 65 1.53 14.38 -14.75
N LEU A 66 0.55 13.48 -14.80
CA LEU A 66 0.19 12.59 -13.69
C LEU A 66 1.34 11.64 -13.33
N LEU A 67 2.05 11.08 -14.31
CA LEU A 67 3.25 10.28 -14.08
C LEU A 67 4.35 11.08 -13.36
N LEU A 68 4.61 12.31 -13.80
CA LEU A 68 5.58 13.19 -13.14
C LEU A 68 5.17 13.57 -11.71
N ALA A 69 3.86 13.71 -11.46
CA ALA A 69 3.34 13.92 -10.11
C ALA A 69 3.63 12.70 -9.21
N ARG A 70 3.39 11.48 -9.70
CA ARG A 70 3.73 10.23 -8.99
C ARG A 70 5.21 10.13 -8.67
N GLN A 71 6.07 10.34 -9.67
CA GLN A 71 7.52 10.31 -9.49
C GLN A 71 8.00 11.34 -8.46
N SER A 72 7.36 12.51 -8.39
CA SER A 72 7.68 13.52 -7.39
C SER A 72 7.33 13.07 -5.96
N LEU A 73 6.34 12.20 -5.79
CA LEU A 73 5.88 11.66 -4.50
C LEU A 73 6.63 10.39 -4.06
N ASP A 74 7.60 9.90 -4.83
CA ASP A 74 8.41 8.72 -4.49
C ASP A 74 9.37 8.96 -3.30
N VAL A 75 9.47 10.19 -2.84
CA VAL A 75 10.09 10.54 -1.55
C VAL A 75 9.07 10.32 -0.43
N ASP A 76 9.51 10.05 0.81
CA ASP A 76 8.65 9.93 2.01
C ASP A 76 7.91 11.25 2.35
N THR A 77 6.96 11.62 1.50
CA THR A 77 6.08 12.77 1.60
C THR A 77 4.85 12.46 2.44
N ARG A 78 4.71 11.19 2.87
CA ARG A 78 3.52 10.65 3.57
C ARG A 78 2.23 10.75 2.75
N VAL A 79 2.35 10.92 1.42
CA VAL A 79 1.24 10.93 0.47
C VAL A 79 1.40 9.71 -0.43
N ASP A 80 0.48 8.76 -0.31
CA ASP A 80 0.46 7.57 -1.16
C ASP A 80 0.12 7.95 -2.61
N MET A 81 0.83 7.36 -3.57
CA MET A 81 0.58 7.53 -5.00
C MET A 81 -0.84 7.10 -5.42
N ALA A 82 -1.48 6.18 -4.68
CA ALA A 82 -2.86 5.76 -4.88
C ALA A 82 -3.87 6.92 -4.75
N VAL A 83 -3.52 8.00 -4.03
CA VAL A 83 -4.33 9.23 -3.99
C VAL A 83 -4.48 9.84 -5.39
N ILE A 84 -3.46 9.72 -6.25
CA ILE A 84 -3.50 10.20 -7.64
C ILE A 84 -4.45 9.33 -8.49
N ASP A 85 -4.59 8.04 -8.20
CA ASP A 85 -5.54 7.18 -8.94
C ASP A 85 -7.00 7.62 -8.73
N HIS A 86 -7.31 8.26 -7.60
CA HIS A 86 -8.64 8.84 -7.37
C HIS A 86 -8.92 10.06 -8.27
N ILE A 87 -7.89 10.71 -8.82
CA ILE A 87 -8.07 11.79 -9.79
C ILE A 87 -8.54 11.24 -11.14
N THR A 88 -7.92 10.16 -11.60
CA THR A 88 -8.17 9.59 -12.94
C THR A 88 -9.36 8.63 -12.97
N ALA A 89 -9.81 8.14 -11.81
CA ALA A 89 -10.96 7.24 -11.69
C ALA A 89 -12.20 7.64 -12.53
N PRO A 90 -12.60 8.92 -12.62
CA PRO A 90 -13.72 9.32 -13.47
C PRO A 90 -13.49 9.04 -14.95
N VAL A 91 -12.25 9.15 -15.43
CA VAL A 91 -11.89 9.00 -16.86
C VAL A 91 -11.60 7.54 -17.20
N THR A 92 -10.94 6.80 -16.29
CA THR A 92 -10.56 5.40 -16.52
C THR A 92 -11.68 4.41 -16.19
N GLY A 93 -12.66 4.82 -15.36
CA GLY A 93 -13.66 3.92 -14.79
C GLY A 93 -13.11 2.99 -13.71
N ILE A 94 -11.80 3.05 -13.41
CA ILE A 94 -11.14 2.20 -12.43
C ILE A 94 -11.16 2.94 -11.09
N THR A 95 -11.97 2.45 -10.15
CA THR A 95 -12.04 3.01 -8.81
C THR A 95 -10.96 2.40 -7.92
N PRO A 96 -10.06 3.21 -7.32
CA PRO A 96 -9.03 2.68 -6.44
C PRO A 96 -9.67 2.13 -5.17
N HIS A 97 -9.12 1.03 -4.66
CA HIS A 97 -9.62 0.37 -3.46
C HIS A 97 -8.48 0.03 -2.51
N LEU A 98 -8.80 -0.09 -1.22
CA LEU A 98 -7.85 -0.61 -0.23
C LEU A 98 -7.77 -2.13 -0.40
N GLY A 99 -6.55 -2.61 -0.72
CA GLY A 99 -6.27 -4.04 -0.86
C GLY A 99 -6.69 -4.86 0.37
N THR A 100 -6.75 -6.17 0.23
CA THR A 100 -7.02 -7.04 1.39
C THR A 100 -5.74 -7.23 2.20
N LEU A 101 -5.80 -7.06 3.52
CA LEU A 101 -4.68 -7.45 4.39
C LEU A 101 -4.86 -8.92 4.75
N ALA A 102 -3.83 -9.72 4.49
CA ALA A 102 -3.73 -11.01 5.14
C ALA A 102 -3.42 -10.75 6.62
N SER A 103 -4.39 -10.92 7.52
CA SER A 103 -4.13 -10.94 8.96
C SER A 103 -5.17 -11.81 9.65
N ARG A 104 -4.71 -12.70 10.53
CA ARG A 104 -5.59 -13.54 11.36
C ARG A 104 -6.06 -12.83 12.64
N GLN A 105 -5.48 -11.69 12.98
CA GLN A 105 -5.87 -10.93 14.17
C GLN A 105 -7.20 -10.19 13.92
N GLN A 106 -8.17 -10.38 14.81
CA GLN A 106 -9.51 -9.80 14.69
C GLN A 106 -9.51 -8.27 14.65
N ASP A 107 -8.60 -7.62 15.38
CA ASP A 107 -8.50 -6.16 15.40
C ASP A 107 -7.99 -5.58 14.09
N HIS A 108 -7.05 -6.26 13.41
CA HIS A 108 -6.62 -5.86 12.07
C HIS A 108 -7.77 -5.96 11.07
N ALA A 109 -8.56 -7.04 11.13
CA ALA A 109 -9.74 -7.20 10.28
C ALA A 109 -10.80 -6.11 10.56
N ARG A 110 -10.99 -5.73 11.84
CA ARG A 110 -11.89 -4.65 12.25
C ARG A 110 -11.44 -3.29 11.70
N ARG A 111 -10.16 -2.94 11.87
CA ARG A 111 -9.57 -1.70 11.34
C ARG A 111 -9.64 -1.65 9.82
N GLN A 112 -9.35 -2.75 9.12
CA GLN A 112 -9.49 -2.82 7.67
C GLN A 112 -10.94 -2.58 7.20
N ARG A 113 -11.93 -3.17 7.87
CA ARG A 113 -13.35 -2.92 7.53
C ARG A 113 -13.73 -1.45 7.73
N TRP A 114 -13.27 -0.85 8.82
CA TRP A 114 -13.50 0.57 9.10
C TRP A 114 -12.84 1.47 8.04
N GLN A 115 -11.58 1.23 7.69
CA GLN A 115 -10.87 1.96 6.62
C GLN A 115 -11.59 1.85 5.26
N ARG A 116 -12.15 0.68 4.93
CA ARG A 116 -12.96 0.50 3.71
C ARG A 116 -14.26 1.31 3.75
N ALA A 117 -14.95 1.32 4.89
CA ALA A 117 -16.16 2.12 5.07
C ALA A 117 -15.85 3.63 4.92
N GLN A 118 -14.74 4.09 5.49
CA GLN A 118 -14.27 5.47 5.31
C GLN A 118 -13.98 5.80 3.86
N LEU A 119 -13.30 4.91 3.12
CA LEU A 119 -13.05 5.15 1.69
C LEU A 119 -14.36 5.33 0.91
N LEU A 120 -15.35 4.48 1.17
CA LEU A 120 -16.66 4.55 0.52
C LEU A 120 -17.41 5.85 0.83
N ASP A 121 -17.27 6.38 2.05
CA ASP A 121 -17.85 7.66 2.45
C ASP A 121 -17.11 8.87 1.82
N LEU A 122 -15.79 8.77 1.65
CA LEU A 122 -14.96 9.84 1.09
C LEU A 122 -15.10 10.01 -0.43
N ILE A 123 -15.25 8.92 -1.19
CA ILE A 123 -15.24 8.96 -2.67
C ILE A 123 -16.26 9.96 -3.25
N PRO A 124 -17.54 9.98 -2.81
CA PRO A 124 -18.51 10.95 -3.32
C PRO A 124 -18.13 12.41 -2.99
N ARG A 125 -17.45 12.64 -1.86
CA ARG A 125 -17.07 13.98 -1.37
C ARG A 125 -15.96 14.62 -2.19
N LEU A 126 -15.18 13.85 -2.94
CA LEU A 126 -14.15 14.39 -3.84
C LEU A 126 -14.75 15.27 -4.96
N ASP A 127 -16.01 14.98 -5.34
CA ASP A 127 -16.77 15.70 -6.36
C ASP A 127 -17.77 16.71 -5.77
N ASP A 128 -17.70 17.00 -4.48
CA ASP A 128 -18.62 17.95 -3.84
C ASP A 128 -18.49 19.34 -4.49
N GLN A 129 -19.60 20.07 -4.56
CA GLN A 129 -19.62 21.44 -5.09
C GLN A 129 -18.95 22.41 -4.11
N ASP A 130 -19.03 22.09 -2.81
CA ASP A 130 -18.32 22.82 -1.79
C ASP A 130 -16.82 22.45 -1.83
N ASP A 131 -16.00 23.44 -2.17
CA ASP A 131 -14.54 23.28 -2.25
C ASP A 131 -13.92 22.94 -0.88
N GLU A 132 -14.48 23.41 0.23
CA GLU A 132 -13.98 23.08 1.57
C GLU A 132 -14.22 21.60 1.87
N VAL A 133 -15.41 21.09 1.55
CA VAL A 133 -15.77 19.66 1.72
C VAL A 133 -14.87 18.78 0.87
N ALA A 134 -14.68 19.12 -0.41
CA ALA A 134 -13.83 18.34 -1.30
C ALA A 134 -12.35 18.38 -0.88
N THR A 135 -11.86 19.53 -0.44
CA THR A 135 -10.50 19.68 0.09
C THR A 135 -10.30 18.86 1.37
N ALA A 136 -11.26 18.91 2.30
CA ALA A 136 -11.25 18.10 3.51
C ALA A 136 -11.27 16.60 3.19
N ALA A 137 -12.04 16.19 2.16
CA ALA A 137 -12.07 14.81 1.70
C ALA A 137 -10.71 14.34 1.16
N PHE A 138 -9.98 15.17 0.40
CA PHE A 138 -8.61 14.84 -0.03
C PHE A 138 -7.64 14.73 1.15
N VAL A 139 -7.73 15.63 2.14
CA VAL A 139 -6.91 15.54 3.35
C VAL A 139 -7.20 14.25 4.12
N ALA A 140 -8.48 13.89 4.27
CA ALA A 140 -8.89 12.65 4.92
C ALA A 140 -8.44 11.41 4.13
N LEU A 141 -8.50 11.46 2.80
CA LEU A 141 -8.02 10.39 1.93
C LEU A 141 -6.51 10.15 2.08
N ILE A 142 -5.70 11.22 2.11
CA ILE A 142 -4.25 11.11 2.37
C ILE A 142 -4.00 10.46 3.73
N ARG A 143 -4.73 10.88 4.78
CA ARG A 143 -4.61 10.27 6.12
C ARG A 143 -4.99 8.80 6.13
N LEU A 144 -6.06 8.44 5.42
CA LEU A 144 -6.54 7.06 5.30
C LEU A 144 -5.46 6.14 4.71
N TYR A 145 -4.82 6.54 3.62
CA TYR A 145 -3.74 5.76 3.01
C TYR A 145 -2.50 5.69 3.92
N ARG A 146 -2.17 6.78 4.62
CA ARG A 146 -1.07 6.75 5.60
C ARG A 146 -1.35 5.80 6.78
N ASP A 147 -2.56 5.83 7.33
CA ASP A 147 -2.96 4.92 8.41
C ASP A 147 -3.08 3.49 7.92
N ARG A 148 -3.33 3.31 6.62
CA ARG A 148 -3.28 2.02 5.96
C ARG A 148 -1.85 1.47 5.90
N ASP A 149 -0.88 2.27 5.49
CA ASP A 149 0.53 1.85 5.45
C ASP A 149 1.04 1.47 6.84
N ARG A 150 0.72 2.29 7.85
CA ARG A 150 1.02 1.96 9.25
C ARG A 150 0.43 0.62 9.69
N LEU A 151 -0.81 0.32 9.28
CA LEU A 151 -1.42 -0.97 9.60
C LEU A 151 -0.73 -2.14 8.87
N VAL A 152 -0.26 -1.93 7.64
CA VAL A 152 0.55 -2.92 6.90
C VAL A 152 1.86 -3.17 7.66
N ASP A 153 2.53 -2.10 8.09
CA ASP A 153 3.76 -2.18 8.85
C ASP A 153 3.54 -2.87 10.20
N ASP A 154 2.49 -2.51 10.94
CA ASP A 154 2.12 -3.14 12.23
C ASP A 154 1.89 -4.65 12.05
N ILE A 155 1.22 -5.06 10.98
CA ILE A 155 1.02 -6.48 10.66
C ILE A 155 2.36 -7.15 10.36
N HIS A 156 3.23 -6.49 9.60
CA HIS A 156 4.52 -7.05 9.24
C HIS A 156 5.44 -7.19 10.46
N HIS A 157 5.57 -6.14 11.28
CA HIS A 157 6.37 -6.14 12.51
C HIS A 157 5.81 -7.09 13.56
N GLY A 158 4.49 -7.12 13.75
CA GLY A 158 3.84 -8.05 14.66
C GLY A 158 3.99 -9.50 14.24
N ARG A 159 4.18 -9.78 12.93
CA ARG A 159 4.56 -11.10 12.44
C ARG A 159 6.01 -11.41 12.72
N THR A 160 6.96 -10.52 12.41
CA THR A 160 8.40 -10.78 12.59
C THR A 160 8.85 -10.83 14.05
N ALA A 161 8.12 -10.20 14.97
CA ALA A 161 8.43 -10.20 16.40
C ALA A 161 7.95 -11.46 17.16
N GLN A 162 7.33 -12.44 16.49
CA GLN A 162 6.85 -13.65 17.18
C GLN A 162 8.01 -14.49 17.70
N PRO A 163 7.92 -15.02 18.94
CA PRO A 163 8.94 -15.88 19.50
C PRO A 163 9.07 -17.17 18.68
N THR A 164 10.26 -17.78 18.70
CA THR A 164 10.50 -19.08 18.08
C THR A 164 9.49 -20.11 18.61
N ALA A 165 8.73 -20.71 17.72
CA ALA A 165 7.82 -21.79 18.04
C ALA A 165 8.47 -23.14 17.74
N THR A 166 8.50 -24.04 18.72
CA THR A 166 9.04 -25.39 18.54
C THR A 166 7.90 -26.38 18.28
N PHE A 167 7.98 -27.09 17.18
CA PHE A 167 7.07 -28.16 16.78
C PHE A 167 7.78 -29.50 16.99
N ARG A 168 7.13 -30.47 17.66
CA ARG A 168 7.66 -31.83 17.84
C ARG A 168 6.67 -32.89 17.37
N THR A 169 7.09 -33.70 16.41
CA THR A 169 6.28 -34.83 15.90
C THR A 169 5.89 -35.80 17.02
N ALA A 170 4.76 -36.49 16.87
CA ALA A 170 4.22 -37.37 17.92
C ALA A 170 5.17 -38.53 18.29
N ASP A 171 6.02 -38.97 17.35
CA ASP A 171 7.06 -39.98 17.58
C ASP A 171 8.34 -39.41 18.22
N GLY A 172 8.41 -38.08 18.39
CA GLY A 172 9.53 -37.35 18.98
C GLY A 172 10.80 -37.31 18.11
N ARG A 173 10.78 -37.88 16.91
CA ARG A 173 12.00 -38.06 16.09
C ARG A 173 12.38 -36.79 15.33
N ARG A 174 11.39 -36.00 14.94
CA ARG A 174 11.57 -34.74 14.22
C ARG A 174 11.07 -33.56 15.03
N THR A 175 11.84 -32.48 14.99
CA THR A 175 11.41 -31.18 15.53
C THR A 175 11.56 -30.10 14.46
N GLY A 176 10.73 -29.07 14.53
CA GLY A 176 10.87 -27.86 13.74
C GLY A 176 10.98 -26.66 14.67
N GLU A 177 11.96 -25.80 14.44
CA GLU A 177 12.00 -24.47 15.03
C GLU A 177 11.53 -23.48 13.98
N HIS A 178 10.35 -22.92 14.22
CA HIS A 178 9.74 -21.94 13.34
C HIS A 178 9.99 -20.54 13.88
N GLN A 179 10.55 -19.69 13.03
CA GLN A 179 10.51 -18.25 13.17
C GLN A 179 9.70 -17.67 12.01
N PRO A 180 9.11 -16.48 12.17
CA PRO A 180 8.44 -15.81 11.07
C PRO A 180 9.33 -15.71 9.82
N GLY A 181 8.95 -16.40 8.74
CA GLY A 181 9.71 -16.39 7.49
C GLY A 181 10.67 -17.57 7.32
N THR A 182 10.98 -18.31 8.38
CA THR A 182 11.98 -19.38 8.36
C THR A 182 11.56 -20.59 9.20
N LEU A 183 11.76 -21.80 8.69
CA LEU A 183 11.56 -23.05 9.42
C LEU A 183 12.84 -23.88 9.37
N ALA A 184 13.47 -24.10 10.52
CA ALA A 184 14.56 -25.06 10.66
C ALA A 184 14.00 -26.42 11.07
N VAL A 185 14.31 -27.48 10.31
CA VAL A 185 13.84 -28.85 10.59
C VAL A 185 15.01 -29.67 11.12
N PHE A 186 14.78 -30.41 12.20
CA PHE A 186 15.77 -31.18 12.91
C PHE A 186 15.39 -32.66 13.00
N VAL A 187 16.42 -33.51 13.01
CA VAL A 187 16.31 -34.94 13.34
C VAL A 187 17.42 -35.29 14.32
N GLY A 188 17.07 -35.79 15.51
CA GLY A 188 18.06 -36.14 16.54
C GLY A 188 18.96 -34.97 16.97
N GLY A 189 18.47 -33.73 16.91
CA GLY A 189 19.21 -32.51 17.28
C GLY A 189 20.10 -31.92 16.18
N ARG A 190 20.12 -32.50 14.97
CA ARG A 190 20.84 -31.93 13.81
C ARG A 190 19.86 -31.27 12.85
N VAL A 191 20.19 -30.07 12.37
CA VAL A 191 19.45 -29.39 11.29
C VAL A 191 19.59 -30.20 10.01
N ILE A 192 18.47 -30.55 9.38
CA ILE A 192 18.42 -31.27 8.10
C ILE A 192 17.92 -30.40 6.94
N ALA A 193 17.23 -29.29 7.25
CA ALA A 193 16.81 -28.29 6.28
C ALA A 193 16.52 -26.96 6.98
N GLU A 194 16.77 -25.86 6.26
CA GLU A 194 16.26 -24.53 6.57
C GLU A 194 15.41 -24.07 5.39
N LEU A 195 14.15 -23.76 5.67
CA LEU A 195 13.15 -23.44 4.66
C LEU A 195 12.70 -22.00 4.82
N THR A 196 12.66 -21.25 3.73
CA THR A 196 11.91 -19.99 3.70
C THR A 196 10.42 -20.33 3.63
N VAL A 197 9.65 -19.84 4.60
CA VAL A 197 8.21 -20.09 4.70
C VAL A 197 7.41 -18.79 4.65
N PRO A 198 6.16 -18.79 4.16
CA PRO A 198 5.31 -17.61 4.22
C PRO A 198 5.13 -17.10 5.66
N LEU A 199 5.10 -15.78 5.85
CA LEU A 199 4.89 -15.17 7.17
C LEU A 199 3.53 -15.52 7.81
N ASP A 200 2.59 -16.05 7.03
CA ASP A 200 1.26 -16.47 7.46
C ASP A 200 1.03 -17.98 7.36
N ILE A 201 2.10 -18.78 7.27
CA ILE A 201 2.01 -20.25 7.28
C ILE A 201 1.19 -20.75 8.49
N THR A 202 0.35 -21.77 8.31
CA THR A 202 -0.41 -22.36 9.42
C THR A 202 0.42 -23.39 10.19
N ALA A 203 0.02 -23.69 11.43
CA ALA A 203 0.62 -24.81 12.16
C ALA A 203 0.49 -26.15 11.41
N GLY A 204 -0.65 -26.38 10.74
CA GLY A 204 -0.86 -27.56 9.91
C GLY A 204 0.13 -27.66 8.74
N ASP A 205 0.35 -26.55 8.05
CA ASP A 205 1.32 -26.47 6.95
C ASP A 205 2.76 -26.68 7.47
N ILE A 206 3.10 -26.11 8.63
CA ILE A 206 4.41 -26.34 9.28
C ILE A 206 4.59 -27.83 9.59
N TRP A 207 3.58 -28.49 10.14
CA TRP A 207 3.64 -29.94 10.41
C TRP A 207 3.89 -30.73 9.14
N GLN A 208 3.20 -30.36 8.06
CA GLN A 208 3.34 -31.03 6.78
C GLN A 208 4.75 -30.82 6.20
N LEU A 209 5.28 -29.60 6.27
CA LEU A 209 6.67 -29.33 5.88
C LEU A 209 7.68 -30.15 6.69
N ILE A 210 7.52 -30.25 8.02
CA ILE A 210 8.40 -31.08 8.86
C ILE A 210 8.34 -32.56 8.47
N ALA A 211 7.15 -33.06 8.13
CA ALA A 211 6.95 -34.44 7.69
C ALA A 211 7.56 -34.70 6.30
N ASP A 212 7.36 -33.78 5.36
CA ASP A 212 7.74 -33.94 3.95
C ASP A 212 9.22 -33.61 3.69
N THR A 213 9.89 -32.90 4.60
CA THR A 213 11.31 -32.58 4.49
C THR A 213 12.14 -33.85 4.43
N LYS A 214 12.87 -34.03 3.33
CA LYS A 214 13.90 -35.07 3.18
C LYS A 214 15.24 -34.53 3.69
N PRO A 215 16.07 -35.36 4.33
CA PRO A 215 17.41 -34.94 4.72
C PRO A 215 18.18 -34.46 3.49
N THR A 216 18.90 -33.34 3.61
CA THR A 216 19.88 -32.93 2.60
C THR A 216 20.91 -34.05 2.49
N THR A 217 20.83 -34.84 1.42
CA THR A 217 21.93 -35.72 1.00
C THR A 217 23.06 -34.83 0.53
N THR A 218 23.96 -34.46 1.43
CA THR A 218 25.33 -34.13 1.05
C THR A 218 25.95 -35.44 0.55
N GLU A 219 25.85 -35.68 -0.76
CA GLU A 219 26.75 -36.62 -1.43
C GLU A 219 28.17 -36.07 -1.25
N VAL A 220 28.88 -36.62 -0.26
CA VAL A 220 30.34 -36.53 -0.23
C VAL A 220 30.81 -37.49 -1.31
N SER A 221 31.08 -36.96 -2.50
CA SER A 221 31.87 -37.68 -3.51
C SER A 221 33.21 -38.01 -2.87
N ALA A 222 33.46 -39.31 -2.67
CA ALA A 222 34.74 -39.87 -2.29
C ALA A 222 35.69 -39.93 -3.49
#